data_AF-A0A1U7XE68-F1
#
_entry.id   AF-A0A1U7XE68-F1
#
_cell.length_a   1.000
_cell.length_b   1.000
_cell.length_c   1.000
_cell.angle_alpha   90.00
_cell.angle_beta   90.00
_cell.angle_gamma   90.00
#
_symmetry.space_group_name_H-M   'P 1'
#
loop_
_entity.id
_entity.type
_entity.pdbx_description
1 polymer ?
#
loop_
_entity_poly.entity_id
_entity_poly.type
_entity_poly.pdbx_seq_one_letter_code
_entity_poly.pdbx_strand_id
1 'polypeptide(L)'
;MMTKLRPFVHTFLKEASSLFEMHIYTMGERPYALEMANLLDPGGIYFHSRVIAQGDCTQRHQKGLDVVVGQESAVLILDDTEAVWGKHKENLILMERYHFFTSSCRQRQIPACYQIPFKPWRSN
;
A
#
# COMPACT_ATOMS: atom_id res chain seq x y z
N MET A 1 16.88 -6.59 6.70
CA MET A 1 15.91 -5.46 6.71
C MET A 1 14.95 -5.67 7.87
N MET A 2 14.63 -4.63 8.65
CA MET A 2 13.61 -4.74 9.70
C MET A 2 12.30 -4.15 9.18
N THR A 3 11.23 -4.95 9.18
CA THR A 3 9.91 -4.53 8.70
C THR A 3 8.92 -4.50 9.87
N LYS A 4 8.19 -3.40 10.01
CA LYS A 4 7.03 -3.33 10.90
C LYS A 4 5.76 -3.30 10.08
N LEU A 5 4.89 -4.28 10.31
CA LEU A 5 3.55 -4.30 9.74
C LEU A 5 2.62 -3.32 10.48
N ARG A 6 1.76 -2.64 9.71
CA ARG A 6 0.69 -1.81 10.28
C ARG A 6 -0.23 -2.69 11.12
N PRO A 7 -0.64 -2.27 12.33
CA PRO A 7 -1.59 -3.03 13.14
C PRO A 7 -2.83 -3.43 12.33
N PHE A 8 -3.33 -4.65 12.57
CA PHE A 8 -4.51 -5.23 11.91
C PHE A 8 -4.38 -5.51 10.41
N VAL A 9 -3.18 -5.44 9.82
CA VAL A 9 -3.01 -5.66 8.36
C VAL A 9 -3.58 -7.01 7.89
N HIS A 10 -3.40 -8.09 8.63
CA HIS A 10 -3.93 -9.40 8.22
C HIS A 10 -5.46 -9.49 8.31
N THR A 11 -6.06 -8.86 9.32
CA THR A 11 -7.52 -8.73 9.40
C THR A 11 -8.04 -7.91 8.23
N PHE A 12 -7.41 -6.78 7.94
CA PHE A 12 -7.76 -5.95 6.78
C PHE A 12 -7.67 -6.74 5.47
N LEU A 13 -6.57 -7.46 5.22
CA LEU A 13 -6.39 -8.25 4.00
C LEU A 13 -7.45 -9.34 3.88
N LYS A 14 -7.78 -10.01 4.98
CA LYS A 14 -8.85 -11.03 5.02
C LYS A 14 -10.20 -10.43 4.63
N GLU A 15 -10.63 -9.34 5.27
CA GLU A 15 -11.92 -8.71 4.97
C GLU A 15 -11.96 -8.13 3.56
N ALA A 16 -10.88 -7.44 3.13
CA ALA A 16 -10.77 -6.87 1.80
C ALA A 16 -10.80 -7.94 0.70
N SER A 17 -10.21 -9.11 0.93
CA SER A 17 -10.23 -10.23 -0.02
C SER A 17 -11.62 -10.74 -0.38
N SER A 18 -12.62 -10.50 0.47
CA SER A 18 -14.01 -10.88 0.18
C SER A 18 -14.69 -9.95 -0.84
N LEU A 19 -14.12 -8.78 -1.09
CA LEU A 19 -14.70 -7.73 -1.92
C LEU A 19 -13.83 -7.38 -3.14
N PHE A 20 -12.51 -7.58 -3.06
CA PHE A 20 -11.55 -7.10 -4.05
C PHE A 20 -10.51 -8.16 -4.44
N GLU A 21 -10.12 -8.14 -5.71
CA GLU A 21 -8.88 -8.78 -6.15
C GLU A 21 -7.69 -7.90 -5.77
N MET A 22 -6.86 -8.37 -4.84
CA MET A 22 -5.78 -7.56 -4.29
C MET A 22 -4.52 -7.58 -5.14
N HIS A 23 -3.91 -6.41 -5.27
CA HIS A 23 -2.65 -6.15 -5.95
C HIS A 23 -1.67 -5.44 -5.00
N ILE A 24 -0.38 -5.77 -5.09
CA ILE A 24 0.69 -4.95 -4.52
C ILE A 24 1.24 -4.06 -5.62
N TYR A 25 1.27 -2.75 -5.41
CA TYR A 25 1.94 -1.79 -6.29
C TYR A 25 2.93 -0.96 -5.48
N THR A 26 4.23 -1.19 -5.67
CA THR A 26 5.30 -0.50 -4.95
C THR A 26 6.30 0.18 -5.89
N MET A 27 6.86 1.30 -5.44
CA MET A 27 8.02 1.95 -6.08
C MET A 27 9.35 1.31 -5.67
N GLY A 28 9.32 0.21 -4.90
CA GLY A 28 10.50 -0.60 -4.58
C GLY A 28 10.84 -1.60 -5.68
N GLU A 29 12.06 -2.14 -5.61
CA GLU A 29 12.52 -3.17 -6.54
C GLU A 29 11.78 -4.51 -6.36
N ARG A 30 11.75 -5.32 -7.42
CA ARG A 30 10.99 -6.59 -7.43
C ARG A 30 11.39 -7.57 -6.32
N PRO A 31 12.68 -7.80 -6.00
CA PRO A 31 13.05 -8.67 -4.88
C PRO A 31 12.45 -8.20 -3.54
N TYR A 32 12.48 -6.89 -3.27
CA TYR A 32 11.85 -6.30 -2.09
C TYR A 32 10.32 -6.51 -2.10
N ALA A 33 9.67 -6.30 -3.24
CA ALA A 33 8.23 -6.47 -3.36
C ALA A 33 7.79 -7.92 -3.08
N LEU A 34 8.54 -8.91 -3.57
CA LEU A 34 8.27 -10.32 -3.34
C LEU A 34 8.50 -10.73 -1.88
N GLU A 35 9.55 -10.23 -1.24
CA GLU A 35 9.79 -10.45 0.20
C GLU A 35 8.63 -9.89 1.05
N MET A 36 8.12 -8.69 0.72
CA MET A 36 6.97 -8.10 1.42
C MET A 36 5.66 -8.84 1.12
N ALA A 37 5.47 -9.33 -0.11
CA ALA A 37 4.33 -10.18 -0.43
C ALA A 37 4.35 -11.46 0.41
N ASN A 38 5.50 -12.14 0.52
CA ASN A 38 5.65 -13.34 1.34
C ASN A 38 5.44 -13.06 2.84
N LEU A 39 5.87 -11.89 3.33
CA LEU A 39 5.64 -11.49 4.73
C LEU A 39 4.15 -11.23 5.03
N LEU A 40 3.42 -10.63 4.07
CA LEU A 40 2.00 -10.29 4.23
C LEU A 40 1.08 -11.48 3.98
N ASP A 41 1.44 -12.34 3.02
CA ASP A 41 0.66 -13.45 2.50
C ASP A 41 1.53 -14.70 2.26
N PRO A 42 2.03 -15.36 3.33
CA PRO A 42 2.87 -16.55 3.18
C PRO A 42 2.17 -17.73 2.46
N GLY A 43 0.83 -17.75 2.50
CA GLY A 43 0.03 -18.79 1.85
C GLY A 43 -0.29 -18.50 0.39
N GLY A 44 0.05 -17.32 -0.13
CA GLY A 44 -0.27 -16.91 -1.50
C GLY A 44 -1.77 -16.78 -1.78
N ILE A 45 -2.58 -16.50 -0.75
CA ILE A 45 -4.05 -16.47 -0.82
C ILE A 45 -4.55 -15.16 -1.45
N TYR A 46 -3.82 -14.07 -1.24
CA TYR A 46 -4.28 -12.70 -1.46
C TYR A 46 -3.73 -12.13 -2.77
N PHE A 47 -2.41 -12.17 -2.95
CA PHE A 47 -1.78 -11.44 -4.06
C PHE A 47 -1.42 -12.33 -5.24
N HIS A 48 -1.16 -13.62 -5.03
CA HIS A 48 -0.71 -14.53 -6.09
C HIS A 48 0.44 -13.90 -6.92
N SER A 49 0.28 -13.75 -8.25
CA SER A 49 1.25 -13.10 -9.14
C SER A 49 1.05 -11.60 -9.32
N ARG A 50 0.07 -10.98 -8.64
CA ARG A 50 -0.34 -9.56 -8.80
C ARG A 50 0.54 -8.62 -7.98
N VAL A 51 1.84 -8.64 -8.27
CA VAL A 51 2.86 -7.78 -7.65
C VAL A 51 3.54 -6.94 -8.72
N ILE A 52 3.30 -5.64 -8.67
CA ILE A 52 3.84 -4.61 -9.57
C ILE A 52 4.92 -3.84 -8.79
N ALA A 53 6.16 -3.92 -9.28
CA ALA A 53 7.33 -3.26 -8.71
C ALA A 53 7.77 -2.07 -9.57
N GLN A 54 8.79 -1.33 -9.12
CA GLN A 54 9.28 -0.14 -9.81
C GLN A 54 9.68 -0.40 -11.28
N GLY A 55 10.26 -1.57 -11.57
CA GLY A 55 10.68 -1.94 -12.92
C GLY A 55 9.52 -2.21 -13.88
N ASP A 56 8.31 -2.39 -13.34
CA ASP A 56 7.09 -2.63 -14.11
C ASP A 56 6.36 -1.31 -14.44
N CYS A 57 6.76 -0.18 -13.84
CA CYS A 57 6.19 1.14 -14.10
C CYS A 57 6.51 1.65 -15.52
N THR A 58 5.51 2.16 -16.23
CA THR A 58 5.66 2.76 -17.57
C THR A 58 6.16 4.21 -17.53
N GLN A 59 5.96 4.90 -16.41
CA GLN A 59 6.41 6.27 -16.19
C GLN A 59 7.33 6.36 -14.98
N ARG A 60 8.45 7.08 -15.13
CA ARG A 60 9.44 7.21 -14.07
C ARG A 60 8.83 7.97 -12.88
N HIS A 61 8.99 7.42 -11.68
CA HIS A 61 8.49 8.01 -10.42
C HIS A 61 6.98 8.21 -10.35
N GLN A 62 6.20 7.58 -11.24
CA GLN A 62 4.74 7.64 -11.23
C GLN A 62 4.16 6.23 -11.31
N LYS A 63 2.99 6.08 -10.72
CA LYS A 63 2.14 4.89 -10.82
C LYS A 63 1.00 5.19 -11.78
N GLY A 64 0.59 4.16 -12.51
CA GLY A 64 -0.51 4.22 -13.47
C GLY A 64 -1.30 2.92 -13.43
N LEU A 65 -2.59 3.00 -13.77
CA LEU A 65 -3.47 1.83 -13.85
C LEU A 65 -3.34 1.07 -15.17
N ASP A 66 -2.49 1.54 -16.09
CA ASP A 66 -2.19 0.92 -17.38
C ASP A 66 -1.54 -0.48 -17.27
N VAL A 67 -0.95 -0.79 -16.12
CA VAL A 67 -0.35 -2.10 -15.79
C VAL A 67 -1.24 -2.97 -14.91
N VAL A 68 -2.42 -2.47 -14.50
CA VAL A 68 -3.40 -3.20 -13.70
C VAL A 68 -4.46 -3.78 -14.64
N VAL A 69 -4.76 -5.07 -14.50
CA VAL A 69 -5.80 -5.71 -15.30
C VAL A 69 -7.16 -5.33 -14.72
N GLY A 70 -7.95 -4.54 -15.46
CA GLY A 70 -9.30 -4.17 -15.05
C GLY A 70 -9.77 -2.86 -15.67
N GLN A 71 -11.04 -2.52 -15.44
CA GLN A 71 -11.58 -1.19 -15.76
C GLN A 71 -11.21 -0.24 -14.62
N GLU A 72 -10.68 0.94 -14.94
CA GLU A 72 -10.30 1.96 -13.95
C GLU A 72 -11.46 2.32 -13.01
N SER A 73 -12.70 2.33 -13.51
CA SER A 73 -13.90 2.58 -12.69
C SER A 73 -14.16 1.54 -11.59
N ALA A 74 -13.52 0.38 -11.66
CA ALA A 74 -13.62 -0.70 -10.67
C ALA A 74 -12.37 -0.82 -9.78
N VAL A 75 -11.39 0.08 -9.92
CA VAL A 75 -10.15 0.04 -9.16
C VAL A 75 -10.20 1.01 -7.97
N LEU A 76 -9.79 0.52 -6.80
CA LEU A 76 -9.58 1.33 -5.60
C LEU A 76 -8.10 1.33 -5.23
N ILE A 77 -7.53 2.50 -4.95
CA ILE A 77 -6.12 2.67 -4.63
C ILE A 77 -5.98 3.09 -3.16
N LEU A 78 -5.13 2.38 -2.42
CA LEU A 78 -4.71 2.75 -1.06
C LEU A 78 -3.22 3.06 -1.08
N ASP A 79 -2.85 4.34 -0.92
CA ASP A 79 -1.46 4.80 -0.96
C ASP A 79 -1.28 6.01 -0.04
N ASP A 80 -0.10 6.19 0.53
CA ASP A 80 0.25 7.33 1.38
C ASP A 80 0.84 8.52 0.59
N THR A 81 0.98 8.39 -0.73
CA THR A 81 1.64 9.39 -1.58
C THR A 81 0.75 9.77 -2.77
N GLU A 82 -0.02 10.85 -2.65
CA GLU A 82 -0.87 11.35 -3.75
C GLU A 82 -0.07 11.67 -5.04
N ALA A 83 1.13 12.24 -4.88
CA ALA A 83 1.93 12.73 -6.01
C ALA A 83 2.32 11.65 -7.03
N VAL A 84 2.39 10.37 -6.63
CA VAL A 84 2.71 9.28 -7.58
C VAL A 84 1.50 8.84 -8.40
N TRP A 85 0.28 9.24 -8.02
CA TRP A 85 -0.99 8.86 -8.66
C TRP A 85 -1.67 10.03 -9.40
N GLY A 86 -0.88 10.94 -9.98
CA GLY A 86 -1.38 12.21 -10.52
C GLY A 86 -2.57 12.11 -11.50
N LYS A 87 -2.67 11.02 -12.26
CA LYS A 87 -3.76 10.78 -13.23
C LYS A 87 -4.98 10.04 -12.65
N HIS A 88 -4.86 9.42 -11.47
CA HIS A 88 -5.84 8.49 -10.90
C HIS A 88 -6.28 8.91 -9.49
N LYS A 89 -6.37 10.23 -9.25
CA LYS A 89 -6.69 10.79 -7.94
C LYS A 89 -8.08 10.42 -7.44
N GLU A 90 -9.05 10.26 -8.35
CA GLU A 90 -10.44 9.92 -7.99
C GLU A 90 -10.56 8.49 -7.43
N ASN A 91 -9.64 7.59 -7.81
CA ASN A 91 -9.56 6.23 -7.29
C ASN A 91 -8.75 6.13 -5.99
N LEU A 92 -8.08 7.21 -5.56
CA LEU A 92 -7.16 7.20 -4.43
C LEU A 92 -7.85 7.52 -3.11
N ILE A 93 -7.85 6.54 -2.21
CA ILE A 93 -8.00 6.77 -0.78
C ILE A 93 -6.61 7.07 -0.21
N LEU A 94 -6.35 8.36 0.03
CA LEU A 94 -5.08 8.82 0.60
C LEU A 94 -4.98 8.37 2.07
N MET A 95 -4.00 7.51 2.33
CA MET A 95 -3.73 6.96 3.66
C MET A 95 -2.73 7.81 4.42
N GLU A 96 -2.89 7.89 5.74
CA GLU A 96 -1.84 8.42 6.60
C GLU A 96 -0.60 7.52 6.52
N ARG A 97 0.55 8.14 6.23
CA ARG A 97 1.85 7.47 6.15
C ARG A 97 2.18 6.79 7.48
N TYR A 98 2.58 5.52 7.40
CA TYR A 98 2.86 4.73 8.60
C TYR A 98 4.28 4.93 9.10
N HIS A 99 4.43 5.67 10.20
CA HIS A 99 5.70 5.92 10.88
C HIS A 99 5.80 5.15 12.18
N PHE A 100 6.53 4.03 12.18
CA PHE A 100 6.81 3.25 13.39
C PHE A 100 8.21 3.47 13.94
N PHE A 101 9.22 3.50 13.07
CA PHE A 101 10.61 3.65 13.50
C PHE A 101 10.92 5.11 13.81
N THR A 102 11.54 5.37 14.96
CA THR A 102 11.91 6.73 15.41
C THR A 102 12.84 7.47 14.46
N SER A 103 13.66 6.75 13.69
CA SER A 103 14.48 7.31 12.62
C SER A 103 13.63 7.96 11.52
N SER A 104 12.53 7.31 11.13
CA SER A 104 11.61 7.80 10.10
C SER A 104 10.88 9.07 10.55
N CYS A 105 10.42 9.10 11.82
CA CYS A 105 9.81 10.30 12.40
C CYS A 105 10.77 11.48 12.41
N ARG A 106 12.05 11.27 12.80
CA ARG A 106 13.08 12.31 12.80
C ARG A 106 13.35 12.87 11.41
N GLN A 107 13.50 12.00 10.41
CA GLN A 107 13.74 12.40 9.02
C GLN A 107 12.62 13.28 8.46
N ARG A 108 11.37 13.02 8.88
CA ARG A 108 10.18 13.76 8.44
C ARG A 108 9.70 14.81 9.44
N GLN A 109 10.47 15.10 10.49
CA GLN A 109 10.16 16.08 11.54
C GLN A 109 8.78 15.87 12.18
N ILE A 110 8.39 14.62 12.42
CA ILE A 110 7.10 14.26 13.03
C ILE A 110 7.23 14.33 14.57
N PRO A 111 6.46 15.19 15.27
CA PRO A 111 6.70 15.53 16.68
C PRO A 111 6.53 14.40 17.69
N ALA A 112 5.73 13.37 17.38
CA ALA A 112 5.51 12.23 18.26
C ALA A 112 5.50 10.94 17.45
N CYS A 113 6.48 10.07 17.70
CA CYS A 113 6.54 8.74 17.09
C CYS A 113 5.65 7.72 17.83
N TYR A 114 4.74 8.20 18.68
CA TYR A 114 3.91 7.37 19.54
C TYR A 114 2.55 7.18 18.91
N GLN A 115 2.27 5.91 18.58
CA GLN A 115 0.96 5.28 18.46
C GLN A 115 -0.09 6.21 17.87
N ILE A 116 -0.32 6.12 16.55
CA ILE A 116 -1.54 6.63 15.93
C ILE A 116 -2.69 6.15 16.83
N PRO A 117 -3.36 7.05 17.59
CA PRO A 117 -4.54 6.65 18.32
C PRO A 117 -5.50 6.18 17.25
N PHE A 118 -5.99 4.95 17.38
CA PHE A 118 -7.08 4.48 16.55
C PHE A 118 -8.17 5.55 16.64
N LYS A 119 -8.36 6.34 15.58
CA LYS A 119 -9.61 7.08 15.41
C LYS A 119 -10.57 6.01 14.92
N PRO A 120 -11.52 5.54 15.75
CA PRO A 120 -12.55 4.64 15.25
C PRO A 120 -13.18 5.31 14.03
N TRP A 121 -13.31 4.52 12.97
CA TRP A 121 -14.02 4.91 11.76
C TRP A 121 -15.38 5.45 12.21
N ARG A 122 -15.61 6.75 12.07
CA ARG A 122 -16.90 7.34 12.41
C ARG A 122 -17.85 6.88 11.31
N SER A 123 -18.69 5.91 11.64
CA SER A 123 -19.93 5.68 10.92
C SER A 123 -20.72 6.98 10.98
N ASN A 124 -20.93 7.62 9.83
CA ASN A 124 -22.01 8.60 9.67
C ASN A 124 -23.36 7.88 9.77
#